data_AF-A0A0W1AQW7-F1
#
_entry.id   AF-A0A0W1AQW7-F1
#
_cell.length_a   1.000
_cell.length_b   1.000
_cell.length_c   1.000
_cell.angle_alpha   90.00
_cell.angle_beta   90.00
_cell.angle_gamma   90.00
#
_symmetry.space_group_name_H-M   'P 1'
#
loop_
_entity.id
_entity.type
_entity.pdbx_description
1 polymer ?
#
loop_
_entity_poly.entity_id
_entity_poly.type
_entity_poly.pdbx_seq_one_letter_code
_entity_poly.pdbx_strand_id
1 'polypeptide(L)'
;MSELINNREVDVPEQTRRQAMLKEIIKELHAGKSVEEVKARFEEAVGDVTVAEISAMEHSLMTEEGIPVSEVQRLCSVHTAIFKGSIEQIHRSSKPEEQPGHPVHTFKLENREIERLVNFRLDLHATKFQKNDSEELIFKLLEDLSLLLDLDKHYSRKENLLFPYLEKYGIYGPTKVMWGVDDNIRRMIKEAKAALNNYSGNAAEIGVQLEEIIKEVNEMIFKEENILLPMSLDKLTEDEWVKIARESDEIGFCLTAPEQEWIPERAAEPEGAVLGNEEGAAPQEGFIRFETGLLSLHQLETVLNHLPVDLTFIDENDVVRYFSHGKERIFARTKAVIGRTVQNCHPPQSVHVVEKLLEDFKAGLKDAEDFWIAIKDKFIYIRYFAVRDETGRYMGTLEFTQNIAPIRALEGQKRILSE
;
A
#
# COMPACT_ATOMS: atom_id res chain seq x y z
N MET A 1 -44.52 10.29 -38.84
CA MET A 1 -43.90 11.25 -37.91
C MET A 1 -43.13 10.47 -36.87
N SER A 2 -41.82 10.39 -37.05
CA SER A 2 -40.87 10.00 -36.00
C SER A 2 -39.60 10.78 -36.35
N GLU A 3 -39.44 11.92 -35.71
CA GLU A 3 -38.15 12.61 -35.71
C GLU A 3 -37.28 11.87 -34.70
N LEU A 4 -36.37 11.04 -35.22
CA LEU A 4 -35.25 10.51 -34.48
C LEU A 4 -34.24 11.65 -34.32
N ILE A 5 -34.19 12.23 -33.13
CA ILE A 5 -33.13 13.18 -32.76
C ILE A 5 -31.82 12.39 -32.67
N ASN A 6 -30.92 12.64 -33.61
CA ASN A 6 -29.58 12.06 -33.68
C ASN A 6 -28.63 12.80 -32.71
N ASN A 7 -28.57 12.36 -31.46
CA ASN A 7 -27.66 12.95 -30.46
C ASN A 7 -26.16 12.64 -30.71
N ARG A 8 -25.79 11.93 -31.78
CA ARG A 8 -24.38 11.60 -32.09
C ARG A 8 -23.67 12.62 -32.99
N GLU A 9 -24.42 13.49 -33.66
CA GLU A 9 -23.84 14.54 -34.52
C GLU A 9 -23.53 15.85 -33.76
N VAL A 10 -23.92 15.97 -32.48
CA VAL A 10 -23.78 17.22 -31.71
C VAL A 10 -22.45 17.30 -30.94
N ASP A 11 -21.92 16.17 -30.44
CA ASP A 11 -20.68 16.15 -29.63
C ASP A 11 -19.39 16.35 -30.45
N VAL A 12 -19.33 15.82 -31.68
CA VAL A 12 -18.16 15.95 -32.57
C VAL A 12 -17.90 17.42 -33.00
N PRO A 13 -18.91 18.24 -33.37
CA PRO A 13 -18.71 19.65 -33.67
C PRO A 13 -18.20 20.47 -32.49
N GLU A 14 -18.62 20.15 -31.27
CA GLU A 14 -18.24 20.92 -30.08
C GLU A 14 -16.78 20.68 -29.69
N GLN A 15 -16.34 19.41 -29.70
CA GLN A 15 -14.94 19.05 -29.45
C GLN A 15 -14.00 19.64 -30.52
N THR A 16 -14.40 19.58 -31.79
CA THR A 16 -13.64 20.18 -32.91
C THR A 16 -13.56 21.70 -32.81
N ARG A 17 -14.66 22.36 -32.36
CA ARG A 17 -14.70 23.81 -32.16
C ARG A 17 -13.81 24.26 -31.00
N ARG A 18 -13.79 23.51 -29.89
CA ARG A 18 -12.94 23.79 -28.72
C ARG A 18 -11.46 23.65 -29.06
N GLN A 19 -11.09 22.58 -29.77
CA GLN A 19 -9.73 22.40 -30.27
C GLN A 19 -9.29 23.54 -31.20
N ALA A 20 -10.17 24.02 -32.08
CA ALA A 20 -9.87 25.17 -32.94
C ALA A 20 -9.65 26.47 -32.14
N MET A 21 -10.45 26.72 -31.10
CA MET A 21 -10.29 27.89 -30.23
C MET A 21 -8.99 27.85 -29.43
N LEU A 22 -8.65 26.71 -28.82
CA LEU A 22 -7.39 26.53 -28.10
C LEU A 22 -6.19 26.70 -29.02
N LYS A 23 -6.28 26.17 -30.25
CA LYS A 23 -5.26 26.32 -31.28
C LYS A 23 -5.06 27.79 -31.68
N GLU A 24 -6.12 28.60 -31.78
CA GLU A 24 -6.00 30.04 -32.02
C GLU A 24 -5.35 30.78 -30.85
N ILE A 25 -5.75 30.47 -29.61
CA ILE A 25 -5.19 31.12 -28.42
C ILE A 25 -3.69 30.88 -28.31
N ILE A 26 -3.24 29.67 -28.61
CA ILE A 26 -1.82 29.31 -28.61
C ILE A 26 -1.05 30.08 -29.69
N LYS A 27 -1.64 30.27 -30.88
CA LYS A 27 -1.05 31.11 -31.94
C LYS A 27 -0.97 32.58 -31.55
N GLU A 28 -1.94 33.10 -30.81
CA GLU A 28 -1.95 34.48 -30.33
C GLU A 28 -0.90 34.73 -29.23
N LEU A 29 -0.71 33.77 -28.32
CA LEU A 29 0.37 33.80 -27.31
C LEU A 29 1.75 33.75 -27.97
N HIS A 30 1.92 32.94 -29.03
CA HIS A 30 3.13 32.92 -29.85
C HIS A 30 3.36 34.25 -30.57
N ALA A 31 2.30 34.93 -31.01
CA ALA A 31 2.38 36.25 -31.63
C ALA A 31 2.67 37.41 -30.65
N GLY A 32 2.83 37.11 -29.35
CA GLY A 32 3.25 38.07 -28.33
C GLY A 32 2.11 38.74 -27.55
N LYS A 33 0.87 38.23 -27.63
CA LYS A 33 -0.20 38.67 -26.72
C LYS A 33 0.09 38.25 -25.28
N SER A 34 -0.37 39.06 -24.33
CA SER A 34 -0.23 38.77 -22.91
C SER A 34 -1.25 37.72 -22.44
N VAL A 35 -0.93 37.05 -21.35
CA VAL A 35 -1.76 35.99 -20.75
C VAL A 35 -3.12 36.54 -20.32
N GLU A 36 -3.14 37.77 -19.82
CA GLU A 36 -4.32 38.49 -19.36
C GLU A 36 -5.32 38.75 -20.49
N GLU A 37 -4.85 38.97 -21.73
CA GLU A 37 -5.70 39.27 -22.89
C GLU A 37 -6.41 38.03 -23.44
N VAL A 38 -5.82 36.85 -23.27
CA VAL A 38 -6.39 35.58 -23.77
C VAL A 38 -7.10 34.78 -22.70
N LYS A 39 -6.94 35.15 -21.41
CA LYS A 39 -7.45 34.40 -20.25
C LYS A 39 -8.94 34.06 -20.33
N ALA A 40 -9.80 35.04 -20.64
CA ALA A 40 -11.25 34.81 -20.70
C ALA A 40 -11.66 33.84 -21.82
N ARG A 41 -11.01 33.93 -23.00
CA ARG A 41 -11.23 33.01 -24.12
C ARG A 41 -10.66 31.62 -23.84
N PHE A 42 -9.57 31.55 -23.08
CA PHE A 42 -8.95 30.32 -22.64
C PHE A 42 -9.82 29.59 -21.63
N GLU A 43 -10.37 30.28 -20.63
CA GLU A 43 -11.31 29.71 -19.66
C GLU A 43 -12.58 29.17 -20.35
N GLU A 44 -13.10 29.86 -21.36
CA GLU A 44 -14.24 29.39 -22.17
C GLU A 44 -13.90 28.13 -23.01
N ALA A 45 -12.65 28.03 -23.48
CA ALA A 45 -12.21 26.93 -24.34
C ALA A 45 -11.71 25.70 -23.57
N VAL A 46 -11.22 25.88 -22.33
CA VAL A 46 -10.55 24.84 -21.52
C VAL A 46 -11.51 24.00 -20.68
N GLY A 47 -12.67 24.50 -20.25
CA GLY A 47 -13.75 23.73 -19.61
C GLY A 47 -13.32 22.42 -18.89
N ASP A 48 -13.92 21.29 -19.28
CA ASP A 48 -13.60 19.92 -18.80
C ASP A 48 -12.49 19.22 -19.62
N VAL A 49 -11.49 19.95 -20.11
CA VAL A 49 -10.43 19.35 -20.95
C VAL A 49 -9.50 18.48 -20.09
N THR A 50 -9.33 17.24 -20.51
CA THR A 50 -8.46 16.27 -19.83
C THR A 50 -6.99 16.47 -20.18
N VAL A 51 -6.08 16.04 -19.31
CA VAL A 51 -4.62 16.07 -19.55
C VAL A 51 -4.22 15.35 -20.83
N ALA A 52 -4.95 14.28 -21.18
CA ALA A 52 -4.76 13.52 -22.42
C ALA A 52 -5.09 14.36 -23.67
N GLU A 53 -6.12 15.18 -23.61
CA GLU A 53 -6.51 16.08 -24.71
C GLU A 53 -5.52 17.23 -24.89
N ILE A 54 -4.98 17.76 -23.79
CA ILE A 54 -3.92 18.79 -23.82
C ILE A 54 -2.67 18.22 -24.47
N SER A 55 -2.25 17.02 -24.07
CA SER A 55 -1.06 16.35 -24.61
C SER A 55 -1.22 16.02 -26.11
N ALA A 56 -2.42 15.59 -26.53
CA ALA A 56 -2.73 15.34 -27.93
C ALA A 56 -2.69 16.62 -28.78
N MET A 57 -3.17 17.74 -28.21
CA MET A 57 -3.14 19.04 -28.87
C MET A 57 -1.71 19.59 -28.99
N GLU A 58 -0.89 19.48 -27.95
CA GLU A 58 0.53 19.84 -27.97
C GLU A 58 1.29 19.04 -29.03
N HIS A 59 1.00 17.74 -29.14
CA HIS A 59 1.55 16.89 -30.16
C HIS A 59 1.12 17.31 -31.59
N SER A 60 -0.16 17.67 -31.78
CA SER A 60 -0.66 18.18 -33.06
C SER A 60 0.00 19.51 -33.45
N LEU A 61 0.21 20.41 -32.49
CA LEU A 61 0.91 21.68 -32.72
C LEU A 61 2.37 21.50 -33.13
N MET A 62 3.05 20.49 -32.57
CA MET A 62 4.42 20.14 -32.94
C MET A 62 4.50 19.51 -34.33
N THR A 63 3.56 18.61 -34.65
CA THR A 63 3.64 17.75 -35.85
C THR A 63 2.99 18.36 -37.09
N GLU A 64 1.85 19.03 -36.94
CA GLU A 64 1.10 19.60 -38.07
C GLU A 64 1.51 21.06 -38.37
N GLU A 65 1.81 21.84 -37.34
CA GLU A 65 2.06 23.28 -37.46
C GLU A 65 3.56 23.65 -37.31
N GLY A 66 4.41 22.65 -37.00
CA GLY A 66 5.87 22.82 -36.93
C GLY A 66 6.35 23.71 -35.79
N ILE A 67 5.57 23.83 -34.71
CA ILE A 67 5.95 24.65 -33.54
C ILE A 67 7.11 23.97 -32.79
N PRO A 68 8.23 24.67 -32.50
CA PRO A 68 9.36 24.10 -31.77
C PRO A 68 8.99 23.65 -30.35
N VAL A 69 9.61 22.54 -29.90
CA VAL A 69 9.42 21.97 -28.56
C VAL A 69 9.64 22.98 -27.43
N SER A 70 10.66 23.84 -27.57
CA SER A 70 10.96 24.90 -26.60
C SER A 70 9.83 25.90 -26.42
N GLU A 71 9.02 26.11 -27.45
CA GLU A 71 7.91 27.05 -27.45
C GLU A 71 6.64 26.42 -26.88
N VAL A 72 6.42 25.12 -27.13
CA VAL A 72 5.41 24.31 -26.42
C VAL A 72 5.71 24.27 -24.91
N GLN A 73 6.99 24.11 -24.54
CA GLN A 73 7.43 24.18 -23.13
C GLN A 73 7.20 25.56 -22.49
N ARG A 74 7.32 26.65 -23.26
CA ARG A 74 7.00 28.01 -22.78
C ARG A 74 5.49 28.15 -22.50
N LEU A 75 4.65 27.55 -23.35
CA LEU A 75 3.20 27.50 -23.16
C LEU A 75 2.81 26.68 -21.90
N CYS A 76 3.52 25.61 -21.57
CA CYS A 76 3.31 24.86 -20.32
C CYS A 76 3.47 25.75 -19.07
N SER A 77 4.41 26.70 -19.07
CA SER A 77 4.61 27.62 -17.94
C SER A 77 3.46 28.62 -17.77
N VAL A 78 2.83 29.02 -18.88
CA VAL A 78 1.62 29.86 -18.89
C VAL A 78 0.41 29.06 -18.41
N HIS A 79 0.30 27.78 -18.82
CA HIS A 79 -0.74 26.88 -18.34
C HIS A 79 -0.70 26.78 -16.81
N THR A 80 0.45 26.48 -16.19
CA THR A 80 0.55 26.37 -14.72
C THR A 80 0.12 27.65 -13.99
N ALA A 81 0.37 28.83 -14.55
CA ALA A 81 0.00 30.12 -13.96
C ALA A 81 -1.51 30.40 -14.04
N ILE A 82 -2.17 30.02 -15.15
CA ILE A 82 -3.61 30.18 -15.34
C ILE A 82 -4.38 29.10 -14.54
N PHE A 83 -3.89 27.87 -14.54
CA PHE A 83 -4.51 26.73 -13.86
C PHE A 83 -4.41 26.80 -12.33
N LYS A 84 -3.39 27.47 -11.76
CA LYS A 84 -3.25 27.68 -10.31
C LYS A 84 -4.45 28.39 -9.66
N GLY A 85 -5.19 29.22 -10.40
CA GLY A 85 -6.35 29.95 -9.87
C GLY A 85 -7.69 29.25 -10.05
N SER A 86 -7.80 28.32 -11.01
CA SER A 86 -9.08 27.71 -11.42
C SER A 86 -9.21 26.24 -11.02
N ILE A 87 -8.09 25.55 -10.72
CA ILE A 87 -8.10 24.15 -10.29
C ILE A 87 -8.67 23.98 -8.88
N GLU A 88 -8.47 24.94 -7.97
CA GLU A 88 -8.94 24.81 -6.57
C GLU A 88 -10.47 24.86 -6.39
N GLN A 89 -11.24 25.30 -7.40
CA GLN A 89 -12.69 25.50 -7.24
C GLN A 89 -13.60 24.79 -8.24
N ILE A 90 -13.10 24.21 -9.35
CA ILE A 90 -13.99 23.73 -10.43
C ILE A 90 -13.92 22.21 -10.68
N HIS A 91 -12.91 21.49 -10.19
CA HIS A 91 -12.87 20.03 -10.30
C HIS A 91 -12.80 19.36 -8.93
N ARG A 92 -13.92 19.40 -8.20
CA ARG A 92 -14.24 18.24 -7.35
C ARG A 92 -14.76 17.18 -8.31
N SER A 93 -13.85 16.47 -8.95
CA SER A 93 -14.22 15.40 -9.86
C SER A 93 -15.07 14.38 -9.10
N SER A 94 -16.17 13.97 -9.73
CA SER A 94 -17.22 13.15 -9.14
C SER A 94 -16.82 11.68 -8.95
N LYS A 95 -15.57 11.32 -9.27
CA LYS A 95 -15.06 9.96 -9.22
C LYS A 95 -14.20 9.75 -7.96
N PRO A 96 -14.46 8.71 -7.16
CA PRO A 96 -13.71 8.45 -5.92
C PRO A 96 -12.20 8.39 -6.10
N GLU A 97 -11.72 7.87 -7.24
CA GLU A 97 -10.30 7.69 -7.52
C GLU A 97 -9.50 8.97 -7.79
N GLU A 98 -10.18 10.11 -7.93
CA GLU A 98 -9.58 11.44 -8.10
C GLU A 98 -9.62 12.25 -6.80
N GLN A 99 -10.21 11.71 -5.73
CA GLN A 99 -10.25 12.36 -4.43
C GLN A 99 -8.91 12.19 -3.68
N PRO A 100 -8.42 13.24 -3.00
CA PRO A 100 -7.28 13.11 -2.09
C PRO A 100 -7.48 11.99 -1.08
N GLY A 101 -6.41 11.20 -0.87
CA GLY A 101 -6.41 10.04 0.00
C GLY A 101 -6.77 8.73 -0.68
N HIS A 102 -7.49 8.74 -1.81
CA HIS A 102 -7.80 7.48 -2.50
C HIS A 102 -6.48 6.82 -2.96
N PRO A 103 -6.29 5.50 -2.85
CA PRO A 103 -5.03 4.86 -3.21
C PRO A 103 -4.60 5.13 -4.65
N VAL A 104 -5.52 5.07 -5.61
CA VAL A 104 -5.25 5.41 -7.02
C VAL A 104 -4.81 6.87 -7.21
N HIS A 105 -5.47 7.83 -6.55
CA HIS A 105 -5.04 9.23 -6.57
C HIS A 105 -3.60 9.35 -6.07
N THR A 106 -3.29 8.67 -4.97
CA THR A 106 -1.96 8.69 -4.36
C THR A 106 -0.90 8.06 -5.27
N PHE A 107 -1.15 6.90 -5.87
CA PHE A 107 -0.23 6.30 -6.85
C PHE A 107 0.04 7.24 -8.03
N LYS A 108 -1.00 7.89 -8.57
CA LYS A 108 -0.83 8.89 -9.64
C LYS A 108 -0.01 10.10 -9.18
N LEU A 109 -0.25 10.59 -7.97
CA LEU A 109 0.49 11.73 -7.41
C LEU A 109 1.98 11.39 -7.28
N GLU A 110 2.31 10.23 -6.74
CA GLU A 110 3.70 9.76 -6.65
C GLU A 110 4.32 9.58 -8.03
N ASN A 111 3.59 9.02 -9.00
CA ASN A 111 4.06 8.90 -10.38
C ASN A 111 4.43 10.25 -10.99
N ARG A 112 3.70 11.32 -10.68
CA ARG A 112 4.06 12.68 -11.13
C ARG A 112 5.35 13.19 -10.47
N GLU A 113 5.59 12.90 -9.20
CA GLU A 113 6.86 13.29 -8.55
C GLU A 113 8.04 12.46 -9.05
N ILE A 114 7.84 11.16 -9.28
CA ILE A 114 8.86 10.28 -9.87
C ILE A 114 9.20 10.75 -11.29
N GLU A 115 8.19 11.01 -12.12
CA GLU A 115 8.35 11.54 -13.47
C GLU A 115 9.16 12.85 -13.46
N ARG A 116 8.86 13.76 -12.52
CA ARG A 116 9.64 15.00 -12.38
C ARG A 116 11.09 14.74 -11.99
N LEU A 117 11.33 13.82 -11.05
CA LEU A 117 12.67 13.47 -10.61
C LEU A 117 13.51 12.90 -11.77
N VAL A 118 12.97 11.95 -12.53
CA VAL A 118 13.72 11.29 -13.61
C VAL A 118 13.87 12.18 -14.84
N ASN A 119 12.83 12.91 -15.26
CA ASN A 119 12.83 13.64 -16.52
C ASN A 119 13.38 15.08 -16.41
N PHE A 120 13.41 15.69 -15.23
CA PHE A 120 13.98 17.03 -15.06
C PHE A 120 15.33 17.01 -14.34
N ARG A 121 15.43 16.30 -13.21
CA ARG A 121 16.62 16.39 -12.36
C ARG A 121 17.68 15.39 -12.80
N LEU A 122 17.33 14.11 -12.87
CA LEU A 122 18.25 13.04 -13.25
C LEU A 122 18.73 13.19 -14.70
N ASP A 123 17.81 13.43 -15.66
CA ASP A 123 18.17 13.65 -17.07
C ASP A 123 19.11 14.85 -17.28
N LEU A 124 18.85 15.97 -16.58
CA LEU A 124 19.71 17.16 -16.64
C LEU A 124 21.12 16.86 -16.13
N HIS A 125 21.23 16.17 -14.99
CA HIS A 125 22.52 15.81 -14.42
C HIS A 125 23.24 14.76 -15.27
N ALA A 126 22.52 13.77 -15.82
CA ALA A 126 23.07 12.76 -16.72
C ALA A 126 23.64 13.39 -17.99
N THR A 127 22.88 14.27 -18.64
CA THR A 127 23.30 15.00 -19.84
C THR A 127 24.53 15.88 -19.59
N LYS A 128 24.63 16.51 -18.41
CA LYS A 128 25.81 17.30 -18.02
C LYS A 128 27.02 16.41 -17.74
N PHE A 129 26.80 15.30 -17.04
CA PHE A 129 27.84 14.33 -16.69
C PHE A 129 28.49 13.70 -17.92
N GLN A 130 27.72 13.36 -18.95
CA GLN A 130 28.26 12.85 -20.21
C GLN A 130 29.20 13.85 -20.93
N LYS A 131 29.03 15.15 -20.70
CA LYS A 131 29.87 16.21 -21.29
C LYS A 131 31.06 16.60 -20.42
N ASN A 132 30.89 16.47 -19.10
CA ASN A 132 31.87 16.84 -18.09
C ASN A 132 31.67 15.95 -16.86
N ASP A 133 32.60 15.02 -16.62
CA ASP A 133 32.54 13.99 -15.58
C ASP A 133 33.04 14.49 -14.21
N SER A 134 32.73 15.75 -13.87
CA SER A 134 33.21 16.36 -12.64
C SER A 134 32.67 15.68 -11.38
N GLU A 135 33.46 15.71 -10.31
CA GLU A 135 33.10 15.13 -9.01
C GLU A 135 31.78 15.71 -8.47
N GLU A 136 31.52 17.00 -8.70
CA GLU A 136 30.25 17.65 -8.33
C GLU A 136 29.04 17.01 -9.04
N LEU A 137 29.18 16.65 -10.33
CA LEU A 137 28.10 16.02 -11.09
C LEU A 137 27.88 14.56 -10.66
N ILE A 138 28.96 13.85 -10.30
CA ILE A 138 28.87 12.51 -9.72
C ILE A 138 28.07 12.55 -8.41
N PHE A 139 28.37 13.50 -7.52
CA PHE A 139 27.62 13.65 -6.26
C PHE A 139 26.14 13.99 -6.49
N LYS A 140 25.82 14.86 -7.45
CA LYS A 140 24.42 15.17 -7.80
C LYS A 140 23.68 13.95 -8.31
N LEU A 141 24.29 13.16 -9.19
CA LEU A 141 23.70 11.91 -9.68
C LEU A 141 23.49 10.89 -8.55
N LEU A 142 24.44 10.77 -7.63
CA LEU A 142 24.29 9.91 -6.45
C LEU A 142 23.14 10.37 -5.55
N GLU A 143 22.94 11.67 -5.39
CA GLU A 143 21.80 12.24 -4.65
C GLU A 143 20.47 11.92 -5.35
N ASP A 144 20.39 12.16 -6.66
CA ASP A 144 19.20 11.90 -7.47
C ASP A 144 18.80 10.42 -7.42
N LEU A 145 19.75 9.50 -7.61
CA LEU A 145 19.51 8.06 -7.53
C LEU A 145 19.18 7.61 -6.11
N SER A 146 19.71 8.28 -5.09
CA SER A 146 19.34 7.99 -3.70
C SER A 146 17.91 8.40 -3.39
N LEU A 147 17.48 9.54 -3.91
CA LEU A 147 16.09 9.99 -3.81
C LEU A 147 15.17 9.08 -4.64
N LEU A 148 15.60 8.64 -5.83
CA LEU A 148 14.83 7.74 -6.68
C LEU A 148 14.65 6.36 -6.05
N LEU A 149 15.54 5.90 -5.16
CA LEU A 149 15.33 4.63 -4.43
C LEU A 149 14.11 4.67 -3.48
N ASP A 150 13.54 5.84 -3.19
CA ASP A 150 12.28 5.96 -2.44
C ASP A 150 11.10 5.29 -3.16
N LEU A 151 11.24 5.07 -4.48
CA LEU A 151 10.46 4.17 -5.34
C LEU A 151 10.13 2.83 -4.67
N ASP A 152 11.03 2.31 -3.83
CA ASP A 152 10.83 1.04 -3.15
C ASP A 152 9.52 1.03 -2.35
N LYS A 153 9.10 2.16 -1.77
CA LYS A 153 7.81 2.27 -1.07
C LYS A 153 6.63 2.20 -2.03
N HIS A 154 6.70 2.92 -3.16
CA HIS A 154 5.66 2.90 -4.19
C HIS A 154 5.44 1.47 -4.71
N TYR A 155 6.53 0.81 -5.12
CA TYR A 155 6.48 -0.58 -5.60
C TYR A 155 6.06 -1.54 -4.50
N SER A 156 6.55 -1.39 -3.26
CA SER A 156 6.14 -2.25 -2.15
C SER A 156 4.64 -2.14 -1.86
N ARG A 157 4.03 -0.95 -1.92
CA ARG A 157 2.57 -0.83 -1.78
C ARG A 157 1.83 -1.50 -2.93
N LYS A 158 2.29 -1.30 -4.16
CA LYS A 158 1.72 -1.97 -5.33
C LYS A 158 1.80 -3.50 -5.21
N GLU A 159 2.95 -4.01 -4.82
CA GLU A 159 3.27 -5.45 -4.70
C GLU A 159 2.57 -6.14 -3.53
N ASN A 160 2.52 -5.50 -2.37
CA ASN A 160 2.04 -6.12 -1.13
C ASN A 160 0.61 -5.72 -0.76
N LEU A 161 0.09 -4.61 -1.29
CA LEU A 161 -1.27 -4.15 -1.01
C LEU A 161 -2.20 -4.22 -2.22
N LEU A 162 -1.75 -3.96 -3.45
CA LEU A 162 -2.64 -3.95 -4.62
C LEU A 162 -2.71 -5.32 -5.34
N PHE A 163 -1.56 -5.92 -5.64
CA PHE A 163 -1.50 -7.19 -6.36
C PHE A 163 -2.25 -8.35 -5.65
N PRO A 164 -2.20 -8.52 -4.32
CA PRO A 164 -2.92 -9.62 -3.67
C PRO A 164 -4.44 -9.56 -3.88
N TYR A 165 -5.04 -8.37 -4.04
CA TYR A 165 -6.45 -8.26 -4.37
C TYR A 165 -6.73 -8.61 -5.83
N LEU A 166 -5.92 -8.11 -6.77
CA LEU A 166 -6.04 -8.50 -8.19
C LEU A 166 -5.91 -10.02 -8.39
N GLU A 167 -5.03 -10.67 -7.63
CA GLU A 167 -4.82 -12.12 -7.68
C GLU A 167 -6.04 -12.91 -7.16
N LYS A 168 -6.77 -12.39 -6.16
CA LYS A 168 -8.07 -12.97 -5.73
C LYS A 168 -9.08 -12.99 -6.88
N TYR A 169 -9.02 -12.01 -7.78
CA TYR A 169 -9.84 -11.92 -8.99
C TYR A 169 -9.27 -12.70 -10.19
N GLY A 170 -8.22 -13.51 -9.97
CA GLY A 170 -7.63 -14.37 -11.00
C GLY A 170 -6.61 -13.69 -11.91
N ILE A 171 -6.18 -12.47 -11.59
CA ILE A 171 -5.26 -11.69 -12.41
C ILE A 171 -3.82 -11.91 -11.91
N TYR A 172 -3.18 -12.98 -12.38
CA TYR A 172 -1.82 -13.35 -11.96
C TYR A 172 -0.71 -12.97 -12.95
N GLY A 173 -1.05 -12.82 -14.24
CA GLY A 173 -0.06 -12.56 -15.29
C GLY A 173 0.53 -11.16 -15.17
N PRO A 174 -0.29 -10.09 -15.22
CA PRO A 174 0.18 -8.72 -15.09
C PRO A 174 0.93 -8.44 -13.78
N THR A 175 0.45 -8.97 -12.64
CA THR A 175 1.08 -8.72 -11.31
C THR A 175 2.51 -9.26 -11.25
N LYS A 176 2.73 -10.50 -11.70
CA LYS A 176 4.06 -11.13 -11.72
C LYS A 176 5.03 -10.46 -12.69
N VAL A 177 4.54 -10.05 -13.86
CA VAL A 177 5.38 -9.38 -14.87
C VAL A 177 5.80 -8.00 -14.36
N MET A 178 4.88 -7.23 -13.77
CA MET A 178 5.19 -5.90 -13.24
C MET A 178 6.18 -6.00 -12.07
N TRP A 179 5.99 -6.93 -11.13
CA TRP A 179 6.96 -7.17 -10.04
C TRP A 179 8.37 -7.45 -10.58
N GLY A 180 8.50 -8.31 -11.59
CA GLY A 180 9.80 -8.60 -12.19
C GLY A 180 10.49 -7.37 -12.80
N VAL A 181 9.71 -6.43 -13.35
CA VAL A 181 10.23 -5.15 -13.85
C VAL A 181 10.58 -4.21 -12.70
N ASP A 182 9.78 -4.16 -11.63
CA ASP A 182 10.07 -3.38 -10.42
C ASP A 182 11.42 -3.79 -9.81
N ASP A 183 11.66 -5.09 -9.68
CA ASP A 183 12.95 -5.64 -9.22
C ASP A 183 14.11 -5.30 -10.15
N ASN A 184 13.89 -5.29 -11.46
CA ASN A 184 14.89 -4.88 -12.43
C ASN A 184 15.26 -3.40 -12.26
N ILE A 185 14.26 -2.51 -12.13
CA ILE A 185 14.47 -1.08 -11.94
C ILE A 185 15.23 -0.83 -10.62
N ARG A 186 14.82 -1.46 -9.51
CA ARG A 186 15.54 -1.38 -8.22
C ARG A 186 17.00 -1.80 -8.36
N ARG A 187 17.27 -2.88 -9.12
CA ARG A 187 18.62 -3.38 -9.37
C ARG A 187 19.44 -2.38 -10.20
N MET A 188 18.90 -1.89 -11.32
CA MET A 188 19.57 -0.92 -12.19
C MET A 188 19.98 0.34 -11.43
N ILE A 189 19.09 0.88 -10.57
CA ILE A 189 19.40 2.05 -9.74
C ILE A 189 20.56 1.76 -8.78
N LYS A 190 20.56 0.59 -8.12
CA LYS A 190 21.65 0.18 -7.21
C LYS A 190 22.98 -0.01 -7.95
N GLU A 191 22.95 -0.59 -9.14
CA GLU A 191 24.11 -0.80 -10.00
C GLU A 191 24.70 0.53 -10.50
N ALA A 192 23.87 1.46 -10.98
CA ALA A 192 24.31 2.80 -11.39
C ALA A 192 24.94 3.58 -10.23
N LYS A 193 24.36 3.50 -9.01
CA LYS A 193 24.96 4.08 -7.81
C LYS A 193 26.32 3.46 -7.48
N ALA A 194 26.45 2.14 -7.61
CA ALA A 194 27.72 1.45 -7.37
C ALA A 194 28.79 1.85 -8.40
N ALA A 195 28.40 2.03 -9.67
CA ALA A 195 29.28 2.50 -10.73
C ALA A 195 29.76 3.95 -10.51
N LEU A 196 28.87 4.85 -10.08
CA LEU A 196 29.22 6.23 -9.73
C LEU A 196 30.11 6.32 -8.48
N ASN A 197 29.89 5.49 -7.46
CA ASN A 197 30.75 5.46 -6.27
C ASN A 197 32.17 4.95 -6.57
N ASN A 198 32.30 4.03 -7.54
CA ASN A 198 33.59 3.47 -7.96
C ASN A 198 34.04 4.04 -9.31
N TYR A 199 33.72 5.32 -9.55
CA TYR A 199 33.93 5.94 -10.85
C TYR A 199 35.40 5.86 -11.31
N SER A 200 35.62 5.37 -12.53
CA SER A 200 36.96 5.16 -13.08
C SER A 200 37.12 5.69 -14.51
N GLY A 201 36.38 6.74 -14.87
CA GLY A 201 36.41 7.33 -16.22
C GLY A 201 35.44 6.70 -17.23
N ASN A 202 34.48 5.89 -16.78
CA ASN A 202 33.49 5.19 -17.61
C ASN A 202 32.18 6.00 -17.78
N ALA A 203 32.29 7.30 -18.06
CA ALA A 203 31.13 8.21 -18.16
C ALA A 203 30.09 7.77 -19.19
N ALA A 204 30.53 7.31 -20.37
CA ALA A 204 29.62 6.90 -21.45
C ALA A 204 28.78 5.67 -21.06
N GLU A 205 29.39 4.69 -20.39
CA GLU A 205 28.69 3.47 -19.92
C GLU A 205 27.65 3.80 -18.85
N ILE A 206 28.03 4.62 -17.86
CA ILE A 206 27.09 5.09 -16.82
C ILE A 206 25.99 5.94 -17.45
N GLY A 207 26.32 6.77 -18.45
CA GLY A 207 25.34 7.55 -19.20
C GLY A 207 24.24 6.69 -19.81
N VAL A 208 24.60 5.58 -20.46
CA VAL A 208 23.64 4.61 -21.02
C VAL A 208 22.80 3.97 -19.92
N GLN A 209 23.40 3.58 -18.80
CA GLN A 209 22.66 3.02 -17.66
C GLN A 209 21.62 4.00 -17.11
N LEU A 210 21.97 5.29 -17.00
CA LEU A 210 21.05 6.33 -16.51
C LEU A 210 19.89 6.56 -17.48
N GLU A 211 20.16 6.61 -18.79
CA GLU A 211 19.12 6.71 -19.83
C GLU A 211 18.16 5.49 -19.77
N GLU A 212 18.69 4.30 -19.55
CA GLU A 212 17.88 3.09 -19.43
C GLU A 212 17.02 3.10 -18.16
N ILE A 213 17.54 3.57 -17.02
CA ILE A 213 16.74 3.76 -15.80
C ILE A 213 15.59 4.73 -16.05
N ILE A 214 15.86 5.89 -16.65
CA ILE A 214 14.83 6.91 -16.95
C ILE A 214 13.75 6.28 -17.84
N LYS A 215 14.15 5.56 -18.89
CA LYS A 215 13.23 4.88 -19.80
C LYS A 215 12.34 3.86 -19.08
N GLU A 216 12.93 2.92 -18.34
CA GLU A 216 12.18 1.85 -17.67
C GLU A 216 11.23 2.38 -16.59
N VAL A 217 11.63 3.43 -15.85
CA VAL A 217 10.75 4.11 -14.88
C VAL A 217 9.55 4.74 -15.57
N ASN A 218 9.75 5.49 -16.66
CA ASN A 218 8.65 6.08 -17.43
C ASN A 218 7.73 5.00 -18.04
N GLU A 219 8.30 3.90 -18.53
CA GLU A 219 7.50 2.77 -19.01
C GLU A 219 6.66 2.11 -17.90
N MET A 220 7.19 2.00 -16.69
CA MET A 220 6.45 1.47 -15.54
C MET A 220 5.29 2.40 -15.16
N ILE A 221 5.53 3.71 -15.06
CA ILE A 221 4.49 4.71 -14.82
C ILE A 221 3.37 4.59 -15.86
N PHE A 222 3.73 4.46 -17.14
CA PHE A 222 2.74 4.27 -18.21
C PHE A 222 1.91 2.99 -18.02
N LYS A 223 2.56 1.86 -17.72
CA LYS A 223 1.89 0.56 -17.46
C LYS A 223 0.96 0.67 -16.25
N GLU A 224 1.38 1.38 -15.20
CA GLU A 224 0.56 1.58 -14.01
C GLU A 224 -0.69 2.41 -14.32
N GLU A 225 -0.52 3.59 -14.89
CA GLU A 225 -1.63 4.52 -15.11
C GLU A 225 -2.62 4.07 -16.19
N ASN A 226 -2.14 3.35 -17.22
CA ASN A 226 -2.97 2.98 -18.37
C ASN A 226 -3.44 1.53 -18.35
N ILE A 227 -2.87 0.68 -17.50
CA ILE A 227 -3.21 -0.75 -17.45
C ILE A 227 -3.57 -1.18 -16.03
N LEU A 228 -2.64 -1.04 -15.07
CA LEU A 228 -2.83 -1.59 -13.72
C LEU A 228 -3.93 -0.87 -12.95
N LEU A 229 -3.86 0.45 -12.83
CA LEU A 229 -4.80 1.24 -12.04
C LEU A 229 -6.21 1.19 -12.63
N PRO A 230 -6.43 1.32 -13.97
CA PRO A 230 -7.74 1.14 -14.55
C PRO A 230 -8.32 -0.27 -14.34
N MET A 231 -7.48 -1.31 -14.50
CA MET A 231 -7.89 -2.69 -14.23
C MET A 231 -8.26 -2.91 -12.77
N SER A 232 -7.52 -2.28 -11.86
CA SER A 232 -7.80 -2.37 -10.42
C SER A 232 -9.11 -1.68 -10.08
N LEU A 233 -9.38 -0.50 -10.64
CA LEU A 233 -10.64 0.22 -10.43
C LEU A 233 -11.86 -0.57 -10.92
N ASP A 234 -11.73 -1.30 -12.01
CA ASP A 234 -12.81 -2.14 -12.55
C ASP A 234 -13.08 -3.40 -11.70
N LYS A 235 -12.11 -3.85 -10.91
CA LYS A 235 -12.17 -5.15 -10.21
C LYS A 235 -12.36 -5.05 -8.71
N LEU A 236 -11.71 -4.10 -8.07
CA LEU A 236 -11.71 -3.97 -6.62
C LEU A 236 -12.97 -3.25 -6.15
N THR A 237 -13.47 -3.68 -5.00
CA THR A 237 -14.60 -3.03 -4.33
C THR A 237 -14.13 -1.84 -3.48
N GLU A 238 -15.05 -0.93 -3.14
CA GLU A 238 -14.75 0.23 -2.28
C GLU A 238 -14.15 -0.18 -0.92
N ASP A 239 -14.67 -1.25 -0.31
CA ASP A 239 -14.15 -1.83 0.93
C ASP A 239 -12.69 -2.31 0.82
N GLU A 240 -12.29 -2.81 -0.36
CA GLU A 240 -10.91 -3.24 -0.60
C GLU A 240 -9.99 -2.02 -0.78
N TRP A 241 -10.47 -0.97 -1.46
CA TRP A 241 -9.75 0.29 -1.55
C TRP A 241 -9.54 0.95 -0.18
N VAL A 242 -10.53 0.88 0.71
CA VAL A 242 -10.39 1.41 2.08
C VAL A 242 -9.30 0.67 2.85
N LYS A 243 -9.22 -0.66 2.70
CA LYS A 243 -8.16 -1.45 3.33
C LYS A 243 -6.79 -1.08 2.77
N ILE A 244 -6.67 -1.00 1.45
CA ILE A 244 -5.42 -0.57 0.80
C ILE A 244 -5.01 0.83 1.30
N ALA A 245 -5.95 1.76 1.44
CA ALA A 245 -5.68 3.10 1.95
C ALA A 245 -5.12 3.07 3.38
N ARG A 246 -5.75 2.30 4.28
CA ARG A 246 -5.33 2.19 5.70
C ARG A 246 -3.98 1.50 5.88
N GLU A 247 -3.74 0.43 5.12
CA GLU A 247 -2.50 -0.34 5.21
C GLU A 247 -1.32 0.36 4.49
N SER A 248 -1.59 1.40 3.67
CA SER A 248 -0.54 2.14 2.94
C SER A 248 0.44 2.85 3.87
N ASP A 249 0.00 3.31 5.04
CA ASP A 249 0.84 4.00 6.02
C ASP A 249 1.91 3.07 6.65
N GLU A 250 1.65 1.77 6.71
CA GLU A 250 2.60 0.79 7.27
C GLU A 250 3.87 0.65 6.39
N ILE A 251 3.70 0.83 5.08
CA ILE A 251 4.81 0.81 4.10
C ILE A 251 5.36 2.24 3.90
N GLY A 252 4.49 3.24 3.94
CA GLY A 252 4.82 4.65 3.72
C GLY A 252 4.73 5.09 2.25
N PHE A 253 5.12 6.34 1.99
CA PHE A 253 4.96 6.99 0.68
C PHE A 253 6.26 7.43 0.02
N CYS A 254 6.23 7.44 -1.32
CA CYS A 254 7.34 7.75 -2.21
C CYS A 254 7.29 9.21 -2.63
N LEU A 255 8.26 10.02 -2.20
CA LEU A 255 8.42 11.46 -2.49
C LEU A 255 7.30 12.39 -2.00
N THR A 256 6.06 11.92 -1.92
CA THR A 256 4.87 12.68 -1.53
C THR A 256 3.86 11.75 -0.86
N ALA A 257 3.04 12.30 0.04
CA ALA A 257 2.02 11.57 0.80
C ALA A 257 0.63 12.17 0.52
N PRO A 258 -0.46 11.41 0.71
CA PRO A 258 -1.81 11.95 0.55
C PRO A 258 -2.05 13.10 1.54
N GLU A 259 -2.73 14.14 1.07
CA GLU A 259 -3.03 15.33 1.90
C GLU A 259 -4.10 15.04 2.97
N GLN A 260 -4.93 14.02 2.77
CA GLN A 260 -6.08 13.69 3.61
C GLN A 260 -6.32 12.18 3.62
N GLU A 261 -6.89 11.66 4.71
CA GLU A 261 -7.41 10.28 4.75
C GLU A 261 -8.67 10.20 3.88
N TRP A 262 -8.75 9.16 3.05
CA TRP A 262 -9.93 8.96 2.22
C TRP A 262 -11.08 8.33 2.99
N ILE A 263 -12.21 9.01 2.99
CA ILE A 263 -13.46 8.56 3.59
C ILE A 263 -14.46 8.33 2.44
N PRO A 264 -14.80 7.07 2.12
CA PRO A 264 -15.78 6.80 1.06
C PRO A 264 -17.15 7.39 1.39
N GLU A 265 -17.85 7.91 0.37
CA GLU A 265 -19.25 8.32 0.48
C GLU A 265 -20.14 7.08 0.60
N ARG A 266 -20.26 6.52 1.81
CA ARG A 266 -21.20 5.44 2.06
C ARG A 266 -22.61 5.90 1.69
N ALA A 267 -23.27 5.21 0.76
CA ALA A 267 -24.71 5.07 0.87
C ALA A 267 -24.96 4.43 2.24
N ALA A 268 -25.64 5.13 3.13
CA ALA A 268 -26.01 4.59 4.44
C ALA A 268 -26.69 3.23 4.20
N GLU A 269 -26.06 2.14 4.64
CA GLU A 269 -26.80 0.91 4.83
C GLU A 269 -27.94 1.23 5.81
N PRO A 270 -29.17 0.79 5.52
CA PRO A 270 -30.30 1.12 6.37
C PRO A 270 -30.02 0.63 7.79
N GLU A 271 -30.07 1.55 8.74
CA GLU A 271 -30.20 1.25 10.16
C GLU A 271 -31.36 0.26 10.34
N GLY A 272 -31.07 -1.03 10.50
CA GLY A 272 -32.13 -2.03 10.62
C GLY A 272 -31.86 -3.44 10.11
N ALA A 273 -30.61 -3.89 9.95
CA ALA A 273 -30.34 -5.33 9.87
C ALA A 273 -30.46 -5.94 11.28
N VAL A 274 -31.71 -6.12 11.71
CA VAL A 274 -32.11 -6.84 12.91
C VAL A 274 -31.48 -8.23 12.86
N LEU A 275 -30.65 -8.55 13.85
CA LEU A 275 -30.22 -9.91 14.15
C LEU A 275 -31.47 -10.73 14.48
N GLY A 276 -31.97 -11.46 13.47
CA GLY A 276 -32.97 -12.50 13.65
C GLY A 276 -32.34 -13.66 14.41
N ASN A 277 -32.78 -13.83 15.65
CA ASN A 277 -32.63 -15.10 16.36
C ASN A 277 -33.44 -16.17 15.62
N GLU A 278 -32.77 -17.18 15.09
CA GLU A 278 -33.39 -18.49 14.86
C GLU A 278 -32.55 -19.58 15.53
N GLU A 279 -33.22 -20.27 16.46
CA GLU A 279 -32.74 -21.46 17.16
C GLU A 279 -32.63 -22.63 16.16
N GLY A 280 -31.51 -23.36 16.19
CA GLY A 280 -31.48 -24.76 15.74
C GLY A 280 -30.82 -25.10 14.40
N ALA A 281 -29.78 -24.38 13.95
CA ALA A 281 -28.92 -24.82 12.85
C ALA A 281 -27.44 -24.91 13.29
N ALA A 282 -26.74 -25.92 12.78
CA ALA A 282 -25.29 -26.13 12.95
C ALA A 282 -24.49 -24.83 12.69
N PRO A 283 -23.33 -24.63 13.36
CA PRO A 283 -22.71 -23.32 13.45
C PRO A 283 -22.42 -22.77 12.05
N GLN A 284 -22.99 -21.61 11.77
CA GLN A 284 -22.74 -20.81 10.57
C GLN A 284 -21.23 -20.70 10.34
N GLU A 285 -20.80 -20.93 9.10
CA GLU A 285 -19.45 -20.67 8.61
C GLU A 285 -19.17 -19.14 8.65
N GLY A 286 -18.96 -18.62 9.85
CA GLY A 286 -18.58 -17.23 10.09
C GLY A 286 -17.07 -17.05 10.00
N PHE A 287 -16.64 -15.95 9.37
CA PHE A 287 -15.28 -15.47 9.45
C PHE A 287 -15.13 -14.46 10.60
N ILE A 288 -14.06 -14.60 11.37
CA ILE A 288 -13.63 -13.66 12.40
C ILE A 288 -12.68 -12.67 11.73
N ARG A 289 -13.04 -11.39 11.78
CA ARG A 289 -12.20 -10.26 11.36
C ARG A 289 -11.31 -9.84 12.53
N PHE A 290 -10.01 -9.92 12.33
CA PHE A 290 -8.99 -9.30 13.17
C PHE A 290 -8.52 -8.00 12.48
N GLU A 291 -7.81 -7.14 13.20
CA GLU A 291 -7.18 -5.96 12.58
C GLU A 291 -6.22 -6.36 11.46
N THR A 292 -5.47 -7.45 11.65
CA THR A 292 -4.42 -7.91 10.74
C THR A 292 -4.83 -9.06 9.83
N GLY A 293 -6.14 -9.38 9.71
CA GLY A 293 -6.57 -10.47 8.83
C GLY A 293 -7.96 -11.04 9.09
N LEU A 294 -8.28 -12.10 8.34
CA LEU A 294 -9.58 -12.78 8.36
C LEU A 294 -9.36 -14.29 8.45
N LEU A 295 -9.95 -14.94 9.46
CA LEU A 295 -9.93 -16.40 9.58
C LEU A 295 -11.33 -16.92 9.83
N SER A 296 -11.69 -18.05 9.23
CA SER A 296 -12.87 -18.79 9.71
C SER A 296 -12.62 -19.31 11.13
N LEU A 297 -13.69 -19.54 11.90
CA LEU A 297 -13.56 -20.13 13.23
C LEU A 297 -12.78 -21.46 13.19
N HIS A 298 -13.01 -22.26 12.15
CA HIS A 298 -12.29 -23.52 11.93
C HIS A 298 -10.79 -23.31 11.65
N GLN A 299 -10.43 -22.30 10.84
CA GLN A 299 -9.03 -21.96 10.60
C GLN A 299 -8.34 -21.48 11.88
N LEU A 300 -9.00 -20.60 12.66
CA LEU A 300 -8.47 -20.12 13.93
C LEU A 300 -8.19 -21.26 14.90
N GLU A 301 -9.16 -22.15 15.10
CA GLU A 301 -8.97 -23.33 15.96
C GLU A 301 -7.83 -24.22 15.45
N THR A 302 -7.76 -24.43 14.13
CA THR A 302 -6.73 -25.25 13.50
C THR A 302 -5.33 -24.67 13.69
N VAL A 303 -5.17 -23.35 13.53
CA VAL A 303 -3.90 -22.65 13.76
C VAL A 303 -3.47 -22.82 15.21
N LEU A 304 -4.34 -22.52 16.18
CA LEU A 304 -4.03 -22.63 17.61
C LEU A 304 -3.66 -24.06 18.03
N ASN A 305 -4.25 -25.08 17.41
CA ASN A 305 -3.92 -26.49 17.66
C ASN A 305 -2.61 -26.94 16.99
N HIS A 306 -2.10 -26.19 16.01
CA HIS A 306 -0.85 -26.50 15.29
C HIS A 306 0.39 -25.82 15.86
N LEU A 307 0.20 -24.80 16.71
CA LEU A 307 1.33 -24.17 17.40
C LEU A 307 2.10 -25.23 18.20
N PRO A 308 3.44 -25.17 18.25
CA PRO A 308 4.27 -26.12 18.99
C PRO A 308 4.26 -25.82 20.51
N VAL A 309 3.10 -25.42 21.04
CA VAL A 309 2.88 -24.93 22.39
C VAL A 309 1.44 -25.28 22.82
N ASP A 310 1.25 -25.58 24.10
CA ASP A 310 -0.07 -25.72 24.71
C ASP A 310 -0.49 -24.35 25.29
N LEU A 311 -1.69 -23.89 24.94
CA LEU A 311 -2.27 -22.64 25.42
C LEU A 311 -3.46 -22.94 26.32
N THR A 312 -3.61 -22.22 27.44
CA THR A 312 -4.84 -22.20 28.24
C THR A 312 -5.18 -20.75 28.59
N PHE A 313 -6.40 -20.32 28.26
CA PHE A 313 -6.87 -18.98 28.57
C PHE A 313 -7.88 -19.01 29.72
N ILE A 314 -7.61 -18.15 30.70
CA ILE A 314 -8.41 -17.91 31.90
C ILE A 314 -8.93 -16.48 31.79
N ASP A 315 -10.23 -16.27 31.93
CA ASP A 315 -10.83 -14.94 31.79
C ASP A 315 -10.59 -14.05 33.02
N GLU A 316 -11.13 -12.82 32.97
CA GLU A 316 -11.02 -11.84 34.04
C GLU A 316 -11.65 -12.29 35.38
N ASN A 317 -12.52 -13.30 35.33
CA ASN A 317 -13.22 -13.89 36.47
C ASN A 317 -12.54 -15.18 36.98
N ASP A 318 -11.30 -15.43 36.54
CA ASP A 318 -10.50 -16.62 36.88
C ASP A 318 -11.12 -17.95 36.38
N VAL A 319 -11.98 -17.89 35.36
CA VAL A 319 -12.65 -19.05 34.77
C VAL A 319 -11.89 -19.51 33.53
N VAL A 320 -11.61 -20.81 33.45
CA VAL A 320 -10.98 -21.41 32.26
C VAL A 320 -11.96 -21.35 31.09
N ARG A 321 -11.62 -20.61 30.02
CA ARG A 321 -12.46 -20.45 28.83
C ARG A 321 -12.01 -21.24 27.64
N TYR A 322 -10.71 -21.46 27.50
CA TYR A 322 -10.15 -22.11 26.33
C TYR A 322 -8.87 -22.87 26.69
N PHE A 323 -8.62 -23.96 25.97
CA PHE A 323 -7.30 -24.55 25.87
C PHE A 323 -7.09 -25.11 24.46
N SER A 324 -5.86 -25.06 23.96
CA SER A 324 -5.52 -25.63 22.64
C SER A 324 -5.32 -27.15 22.73
N HIS A 325 -5.63 -27.85 21.63
CA HIS A 325 -5.33 -29.26 21.44
C HIS A 325 -4.01 -29.42 20.68
N GLY A 326 -2.89 -29.11 21.34
CA GLY A 326 -1.55 -29.30 20.78
C GLY A 326 -1.21 -30.77 20.50
N LYS A 327 -0.34 -31.00 19.51
CA LYS A 327 0.13 -32.35 19.12
C LYS A 327 0.92 -33.05 20.22
N GLU A 328 1.66 -32.31 21.03
CA GLU A 328 2.46 -32.81 22.13
C GLU A 328 1.87 -32.35 23.47
N ARG A 329 0.93 -33.13 24.01
CA ARG A 329 0.25 -32.78 25.27
C ARG A 329 1.18 -32.97 26.46
N ILE A 330 1.68 -31.87 27.03
CA ILE A 330 2.57 -31.92 28.20
C ILE A 330 1.76 -32.13 29.48
N PHE A 331 0.63 -31.43 29.60
CA PHE A 331 -0.33 -31.61 30.68
C PHE A 331 -1.70 -31.99 30.12
N ALA A 332 -2.27 -33.08 30.60
CA ALA A 332 -3.60 -33.51 30.15
C ALA A 332 -4.67 -32.51 30.62
N ARG A 333 -5.44 -31.97 29.66
CA ARG A 333 -6.63 -31.15 29.90
C ARG A 333 -7.87 -31.85 29.33
N THR A 334 -8.92 -31.99 30.12
CA THR A 334 -10.20 -32.54 29.62
C THR A 334 -11.17 -31.40 29.37
N LYS A 335 -12.09 -31.53 28.40
CA LYS A 335 -13.15 -30.53 28.16
C LYS A 335 -13.96 -30.17 29.42
N ALA A 336 -14.02 -31.06 30.41
CA ALA A 336 -14.61 -30.81 31.73
C ALA A 336 -13.94 -29.68 32.56
N VAL A 337 -12.78 -29.17 32.13
CA VAL A 337 -12.12 -28.03 32.80
C VAL A 337 -12.71 -26.68 32.38
N ILE A 338 -13.35 -26.60 31.21
CA ILE A 338 -13.96 -25.37 30.72
C ILE A 338 -15.10 -24.96 31.67
N GLY A 339 -15.11 -23.70 32.09
CA GLY A 339 -16.08 -23.17 33.05
C GLY A 339 -15.72 -23.40 34.52
N ARG A 340 -14.63 -24.12 34.83
CA ARG A 340 -14.12 -24.23 36.21
C ARG A 340 -13.22 -23.03 36.52
N THR A 341 -13.20 -22.63 37.80
CA THR A 341 -12.23 -21.65 38.27
C THR A 341 -10.84 -22.28 38.36
N VAL A 342 -9.80 -21.49 38.08
CA VAL A 342 -8.41 -21.96 38.03
C VAL A 342 -7.90 -22.52 39.37
N GLN A 343 -8.39 -22.01 40.50
CA GLN A 343 -8.06 -22.49 41.85
C GLN A 343 -8.48 -23.94 42.04
N ASN A 344 -9.61 -24.33 41.46
CA ASN A 344 -10.14 -25.70 41.50
C ASN A 344 -9.43 -26.67 40.54
N CYS A 345 -8.51 -26.16 39.71
CA CYS A 345 -7.75 -26.94 38.74
C CYS A 345 -6.34 -27.31 39.24
N HIS A 346 -5.93 -26.79 40.39
CA HIS A 346 -4.60 -27.00 40.98
C HIS A 346 -4.67 -27.74 42.33
N PRO A 347 -3.64 -28.53 42.70
CA PRO A 347 -3.55 -29.12 44.03
C PRO A 347 -3.52 -28.06 45.14
N PRO A 348 -4.09 -28.32 46.34
CA PRO A 348 -4.16 -27.33 47.44
C PRO A 348 -2.81 -26.70 47.82
N GLN A 349 -1.72 -27.44 47.62
CA GLN A 349 -0.37 -26.99 47.93
C GLN A 349 0.15 -25.90 46.97
N SER A 350 -0.44 -25.71 45.79
CA SER A 350 0.01 -24.73 44.79
C SER A 350 -1.03 -23.65 44.49
N VAL A 351 -2.27 -23.76 45.00
CA VAL A 351 -3.35 -22.78 44.76
C VAL A 351 -2.95 -21.37 45.19
N HIS A 352 -2.31 -21.23 46.35
CA HIS A 352 -1.89 -19.92 46.87
C HIS A 352 -0.88 -19.19 45.96
N VAL A 353 -0.06 -19.93 45.20
CA VAL A 353 0.88 -19.34 44.24
C VAL A 353 0.12 -18.80 43.03
N VAL A 354 -0.87 -19.55 42.55
CA VAL A 354 -1.72 -19.17 41.41
C VAL A 354 -2.59 -17.97 41.77
N GLU A 355 -3.20 -17.96 42.95
CA GLU A 355 -4.01 -16.84 43.43
C GLU A 355 -3.20 -15.56 43.50
N LYS A 356 -2.01 -15.62 44.13
CA LYS A 356 -1.12 -14.46 44.22
C LYS A 356 -0.70 -13.95 42.84
N LEU A 357 -0.41 -14.85 41.89
CA LEU A 357 -0.03 -14.46 40.54
C LEU A 357 -1.16 -13.72 39.82
N LEU A 358 -2.39 -14.21 39.94
CA LEU A 358 -3.56 -13.57 39.34
C LEU A 358 -3.87 -12.21 39.99
N GLU A 359 -3.69 -12.11 41.31
CA GLU A 359 -3.79 -10.83 42.03
C GLU A 359 -2.75 -9.82 41.52
N ASP A 360 -1.48 -10.23 41.40
CA ASP A 360 -0.40 -9.39 40.88
C ASP A 360 -0.71 -8.92 39.44
N PHE A 361 -1.25 -9.80 38.59
CA PHE A 361 -1.67 -9.44 37.23
C PHE A 361 -2.87 -8.49 37.21
N LYS A 362 -3.92 -8.74 38.00
CA LYS A 362 -5.09 -7.85 38.09
C LYS A 362 -4.71 -6.47 38.62
N ALA A 363 -3.78 -6.41 39.57
CA ALA A 363 -3.27 -5.16 40.15
C ALA A 363 -2.28 -4.40 39.25
N GLY A 364 -1.85 -4.99 38.13
CA GLY A 364 -0.85 -4.37 37.25
C GLY A 364 0.57 -4.38 37.81
N LEU A 365 0.86 -5.25 38.79
CA LEU A 365 2.19 -5.37 39.40
C LEU A 365 3.14 -6.22 38.55
N LYS A 366 2.57 -7.09 37.70
CA LYS A 366 3.29 -7.94 36.75
C LYS A 366 2.52 -8.09 35.45
N ASP A 367 3.25 -8.34 34.36
CA ASP A 367 2.68 -8.68 33.06
C ASP A 367 3.03 -10.10 32.60
N ALA A 368 4.08 -10.69 33.17
CA ALA A 368 4.44 -12.08 32.92
C ALA A 368 5.12 -12.75 34.12
N GLU A 369 5.07 -14.08 34.16
CA GLU A 369 5.81 -14.91 35.12
C GLU A 369 6.18 -16.25 34.46
N ASP A 370 7.43 -16.68 34.65
CA ASP A 370 8.03 -17.81 33.94
C ASP A 370 8.47 -18.92 34.90
N PHE A 371 8.18 -20.17 34.55
CA PHE A 371 8.58 -21.37 35.29
C PHE A 371 9.23 -22.38 34.34
N TRP A 372 10.17 -23.18 34.85
CA TRP A 372 10.76 -24.27 34.08
C TRP A 372 10.93 -25.51 34.93
N ILE A 373 10.58 -26.66 34.37
CA ILE A 373 10.60 -27.95 35.06
C ILE A 373 11.19 -29.00 34.13
N ALA A 374 12.18 -29.73 34.62
CA ALA A 374 12.68 -30.92 33.94
C ALA A 374 11.82 -32.13 34.32
N ILE A 375 11.19 -32.77 33.33
CA ILE A 375 10.37 -33.97 33.52
C ILE A 375 10.85 -35.03 32.53
N LYS A 376 11.54 -36.07 33.04
CA LYS A 376 12.15 -37.13 32.23
C LYS A 376 13.10 -36.55 31.16
N ASP A 377 12.81 -36.81 29.90
CA ASP A 377 13.52 -36.36 28.71
C ASP A 377 13.07 -34.98 28.20
N LYS A 378 12.08 -34.36 28.86
CA LYS A 378 11.52 -33.06 28.48
C LYS A 378 12.00 -31.95 29.39
N PHE A 379 12.18 -30.77 28.80
CA PHE A 379 12.42 -29.52 29.53
C PHE A 379 11.24 -28.60 29.29
N ILE A 380 10.32 -28.56 30.25
CA ILE A 380 9.05 -27.87 30.12
C ILE A 380 9.25 -26.41 30.55
N TYR A 381 8.89 -25.50 29.66
CA TYR A 381 8.86 -24.07 29.91
C TYR A 381 7.40 -23.62 29.97
N ILE A 382 7.01 -23.02 31.09
CA ILE A 382 5.65 -22.56 31.37
C ILE A 382 5.74 -21.05 31.56
N ARG A 383 4.89 -20.30 30.87
CA ARG A 383 4.80 -18.85 30.99
C ARG A 383 3.36 -18.46 31.24
N TYR A 384 3.15 -17.49 32.11
CA TYR A 384 1.86 -16.86 32.31
C TYR A 384 1.95 -15.41 31.86
N PHE A 385 0.95 -14.94 31.13
CA PHE A 385 0.86 -13.56 30.66
C PHE A 385 -0.44 -12.93 31.12
N ALA A 386 -0.37 -11.69 31.64
CA ALA A 386 -1.54 -10.86 31.84
C ALA A 386 -2.01 -10.35 30.46
N VAL A 387 -3.18 -10.79 30.02
CA VAL A 387 -3.80 -10.30 28.78
C VAL A 387 -4.54 -9.02 29.11
N ARG A 388 -4.22 -7.95 28.39
CA ARG A 388 -4.85 -6.63 28.54
C ARG A 388 -5.32 -6.10 27.19
N ASP A 389 -6.38 -5.30 27.21
CA ASP A 389 -6.80 -4.54 26.01
C ASP A 389 -5.94 -3.29 25.80
N GLU A 390 -6.21 -2.55 24.72
CA GLU A 390 -5.52 -1.31 24.34
C GLU A 390 -5.58 -0.21 25.42
N THR A 391 -6.58 -0.26 26.30
CA THR A 391 -6.73 0.69 27.42
C THR A 391 -5.96 0.27 28.67
N GLY A 392 -5.29 -0.88 28.62
CA GLY A 392 -4.58 -1.49 29.74
C GLY A 392 -5.48 -2.28 30.69
N ARG A 393 -6.77 -2.47 30.36
CA ARG A 393 -7.70 -3.23 31.19
C ARG A 393 -7.36 -4.71 31.14
N TYR A 394 -7.29 -5.34 32.31
CA TYR A 394 -7.08 -6.79 32.43
C TYR A 394 -8.27 -7.58 31.85
N MET A 395 -7.97 -8.44 30.87
CA MET A 395 -8.92 -9.29 30.15
C MET A 395 -8.81 -10.77 30.55
N GLY A 396 -7.73 -11.16 31.24
CA GLY A 396 -7.50 -12.54 31.64
C GLY A 396 -6.03 -12.90 31.71
N THR A 397 -5.75 -14.19 31.90
CA THR A 397 -4.40 -14.75 31.94
C THR A 397 -4.27 -15.82 30.85
N LEU A 398 -3.18 -15.74 30.08
CA LEU A 398 -2.79 -16.78 29.14
C LEU A 398 -1.66 -17.63 29.75
N GLU A 399 -1.92 -18.91 29.96
CA GLU A 399 -0.91 -19.93 30.24
C GLU A 399 -0.37 -20.47 28.92
N PHE A 400 0.95 -20.44 28.77
CA PHE A 400 1.72 -20.98 27.65
C PHE A 400 2.63 -22.09 28.17
N THR A 401 2.64 -23.26 27.52
CA THR A 401 3.54 -24.36 27.88
C THR A 401 4.23 -24.95 26.65
N GLN A 402 5.55 -25.14 26.72
CA GLN A 402 6.34 -25.69 25.61
C GLN A 402 7.43 -26.64 26.11
N ASN A 403 7.66 -27.74 25.40
CA ASN A 403 8.86 -28.56 25.56
C ASN A 403 10.01 -27.91 24.77
N ILE A 404 10.92 -27.23 25.45
CA ILE A 404 12.02 -26.51 24.82
C ILE A 404 13.30 -27.34 24.72
N ALA A 405 13.28 -28.63 25.09
CA ALA A 405 14.45 -29.50 24.95
C ALA A 405 15.00 -29.53 23.51
N PRO A 406 14.18 -29.64 22.44
CA PRO A 406 14.66 -29.58 21.06
C PRO A 406 15.27 -28.22 20.70
N ILE A 407 14.72 -27.12 21.24
CA ILE A 407 15.20 -25.75 21.00
C ILE A 407 16.58 -25.58 21.65
N ARG A 408 16.76 -26.07 22.87
CA ARG A 408 18.04 -26.03 23.59
C ARG A 408 19.15 -26.84 22.93
N ALA A 409 18.80 -27.79 22.06
CA ALA A 409 19.75 -28.63 21.32
C ALA A 409 20.16 -28.04 19.96
N LEU A 410 19.59 -26.88 19.55
CA LEU A 410 19.98 -26.22 18.32
C LEU A 410 21.42 -25.68 18.43
N GLU A 411 22.24 -25.98 17.43
CA GLU A 411 23.60 -25.48 17.30
C GLU A 411 23.81 -24.90 15.89
N GLY A 412 24.73 -23.94 15.76
CA GLY A 412 25.06 -23.32 14.48
C GLY A 412 23.90 -22.55 13.86
N GLN A 413 23.68 -22.74 12.55
CA GLN A 413 22.67 -22.02 11.78
C GLN A 413 22.17 -22.87 10.59
N LYS A 414 20.85 -22.91 10.38
CA LYS A 414 20.21 -23.54 9.22
C LYS A 414 19.44 -22.48 8.44
N ARG A 415 19.95 -22.10 7.26
CA ARG A 415 19.40 -21.00 6.42
C ARG A 415 18.66 -21.48 5.18
N ILE A 416 18.72 -22.78 4.87
CA ILE A 416 18.09 -23.41 3.71
C ILE A 416 17.43 -24.72 4.14
N LEU A 417 16.47 -25.20 3.33
CA LEU A 417 15.79 -26.47 3.54
C LEU A 417 16.81 -27.63 3.58
N SER A 418 16.54 -28.62 4.43
CA SER A 418 17.22 -29.92 4.36
C SER A 418 16.45 -30.76 3.34
N GLU A 419 17.17 -31.46 2.45
CA GLU A 419 16.58 -32.47 1.57
C GLU A 419 15.88 -33.59 2.35
#